data_AF-A0AAT9FMQ1-F1
#
_entry.id   AF-A0AAT9FMQ1-F1
#
_cell.length_a   1.000
_cell.length_b   1.000
_cell.length_c   1.000
_cell.angle_alpha   90.00
_cell.angle_beta   90.00
_cell.angle_gamma   90.00
#
_symmetry.space_group_name_H-M   'P 1'
#
loop_
_entity.id
_entity.type
_entity.pdbx_description
1 polymer ?
#
loop_
_entity_poly.entity_id
_entity_poly.type
_entity_poly.pdbx_seq_one_letter_code
_entity_poly.pdbx_strand_id
1 'polypeptide(L)'
;MISTSLKNQISSRLLLAPLLAFYASSALAQNGQDLKVIEGTTSPDGKYGVAWSQVGADKDTMDSTKNFVVNLKSKVPVSELPSNYFPGSNHSSISCLWRKDSAALLVVEGGKWESRSAAVLYVVDPGNAYEPFSDVVLISKALRRGIQAQILKLHPAEKNSIQNFTITSTPKRWSGNNSVIFGVVGQVPKDAEAFGYEGEMELALPGPSIVSTPGSQDASAPPVEDKRFLITESSAGPLRIGMTVQEARNALPDSMQLKQSADAEGAKYMTVIKGGNEIMRFHATGATQKEVNLPTSTIRVIEVLDPDFKTEHGISTGMLLSAAEKTALGKVQYLMEREIESRESAEFANQPSGLEFQVRADGKRAGIYKQGEHDTQKYHVDARIHSISILGLNVMGSESIGGIRIDMSEKDVLAVIEKEDMGEVFKGTEQHWGATGDFVQKWILPKAGLEIDMASDKAGGPKSAISITCKPPFRWNTGQGIRLGAPKAEVIAAYSEFRKFNDAPDWGKDRDVYLVGSIYGGMMLTFKQGKLSEIFLGAASE
;
A
#
# COMPACT_ATOMS: atom_id res chain seq x y z
N MET A 1 47.21 51.86 -19.84
CA MET A 1 46.81 50.47 -20.13
C MET A 1 45.33 50.49 -20.52
N ILE A 2 44.98 49.71 -21.53
CA ILE A 2 43.70 49.74 -22.31
C ILE A 2 42.81 48.59 -21.79
N SER A 3 41.50 48.49 -22.07
CA SER A 3 40.31 49.31 -21.80
C SER A 3 39.06 48.45 -22.13
N THR A 4 37.84 48.93 -21.83
CA THR A 4 36.55 48.56 -22.52
C THR A 4 36.04 47.10 -22.45
N SER A 5 34.81 46.83 -21.98
CA SER A 5 33.50 46.95 -22.69
C SER A 5 33.22 45.77 -23.65
N LEU A 6 32.30 44.83 -23.37
CA LEU A 6 30.81 44.87 -23.47
C LEU A 6 30.27 44.46 -24.87
N LYS A 7 29.16 43.71 -24.87
CA LYS A 7 28.12 43.50 -25.92
C LYS A 7 28.26 42.41 -27.01
N ASN A 8 27.27 41.50 -26.94
CA ASN A 8 26.27 41.13 -27.97
C ASN A 8 26.64 40.19 -29.15
N GLN A 9 25.70 39.49 -29.83
CA GLN A 9 24.33 38.96 -29.56
C GLN A 9 23.78 38.29 -30.87
N ILE A 10 22.71 37.48 -30.78
CA ILE A 10 21.70 37.15 -31.85
C ILE A 10 21.87 35.92 -32.78
N SER A 11 20.87 35.02 -32.68
CA SER A 11 20.33 34.06 -33.69
C SER A 11 21.17 32.82 -34.08
N SER A 12 20.58 31.68 -34.50
CA SER A 12 19.21 31.43 -35.00
C SER A 12 18.62 30.05 -34.59
N ARG A 13 17.27 29.92 -34.65
CA ARG A 13 16.48 28.68 -34.45
C ARG A 13 16.43 27.81 -35.73
N LEU A 14 16.31 26.47 -35.61
CA LEU A 14 15.17 25.64 -36.11
C LEU A 14 15.39 24.11 -35.97
N LEU A 15 14.32 23.38 -35.56
CA LEU A 15 13.89 21.99 -35.88
C LEU A 15 14.95 20.88 -36.13
N LEU A 16 14.96 19.74 -35.41
CA LEU A 16 13.91 18.70 -35.40
C LEU A 16 13.94 17.84 -34.12
N ALA A 17 12.81 17.19 -33.81
CA ALA A 17 12.71 16.02 -32.93
C ALA A 17 12.32 14.78 -33.78
N PRO A 18 12.25 13.54 -33.25
CA PRO A 18 12.73 13.03 -31.97
C PRO A 18 13.78 11.91 -32.12
N LEU A 19 14.42 11.50 -31.03
CA LEU A 19 15.06 10.18 -30.94
C LEU A 19 14.37 9.40 -29.81
N LEU A 20 13.35 8.62 -30.18
CA LEU A 20 12.79 7.61 -29.28
C LEU A 20 13.88 6.58 -28.99
N ALA A 21 14.25 6.47 -27.72
CA ALA A 21 14.91 5.28 -27.19
C ALA A 21 13.95 4.66 -26.16
N PHE A 22 13.20 3.65 -26.60
CA PHE A 22 12.51 2.73 -25.70
C PHE A 22 13.57 2.04 -24.83
N TYR A 23 13.57 2.29 -23.52
CA TYR A 23 14.12 1.30 -22.57
C TYR A 23 13.06 0.22 -22.33
N ALA A 24 12.83 -0.58 -23.36
CA ALA A 24 12.42 -1.96 -23.14
C ALA A 24 13.61 -2.70 -22.52
N SER A 25 13.38 -3.49 -21.47
CA SER A 25 14.41 -4.30 -20.81
C SER A 25 14.85 -5.49 -21.67
N SER A 26 15.50 -5.19 -22.80
CA SER A 26 16.24 -6.10 -23.67
C SER A 26 17.68 -5.60 -23.85
N ALA A 27 18.26 -5.10 -22.76
CA ALA A 27 19.58 -4.45 -22.71
C ALA A 27 20.52 -5.04 -21.63
N LEU A 28 20.23 -6.24 -21.10
CA LEU A 28 21.22 -7.02 -20.35
C LEU A 28 22.12 -7.77 -21.35
N ALA A 29 23.40 -7.39 -21.35
CA ALA A 29 24.46 -7.76 -22.31
C ALA A 29 24.30 -7.27 -23.76
N GLN A 30 24.68 -6.00 -24.01
CA GLN A 30 25.12 -5.54 -25.34
C GLN A 30 26.65 -5.35 -25.50
N ASN A 31 27.45 -5.52 -24.44
CA ASN A 31 28.90 -5.26 -24.47
C ASN A 31 29.74 -6.50 -24.05
N GLY A 32 29.94 -7.42 -24.98
CA GLY A 32 31.16 -8.26 -25.07
C GLY A 32 31.60 -9.08 -23.83
N GLN A 33 30.70 -9.44 -22.91
CA GLN A 33 31.04 -10.26 -21.74
C GLN A 33 31.06 -11.75 -22.10
N ASP A 34 32.18 -12.42 -21.82
CA ASP A 34 32.32 -13.87 -21.97
C ASP A 34 31.46 -14.61 -20.93
N LEU A 35 30.24 -15.00 -21.32
CA LEU A 35 29.33 -15.80 -20.53
C LEU A 35 29.71 -17.28 -20.55
N LYS A 36 30.04 -17.83 -19.39
CA LYS A 36 30.40 -19.24 -19.21
C LYS A 36 29.25 -19.99 -18.54
N VAL A 37 28.65 -20.93 -19.27
CA VAL A 37 27.54 -21.77 -18.79
C VAL A 37 28.06 -22.73 -17.72
N ILE A 38 27.34 -22.84 -16.61
CA ILE A 38 27.63 -23.79 -15.53
C ILE A 38 27.12 -25.17 -15.96
N GLU A 39 28.01 -26.17 -15.95
CA GLU A 39 27.68 -27.55 -16.30
C GLU A 39 26.54 -28.11 -15.42
N GLY A 40 25.67 -28.93 -16.00
CA GLY A 40 24.52 -29.52 -15.30
C GLY A 40 23.35 -28.58 -15.01
N THR A 41 23.44 -27.28 -15.32
CA THR A 41 22.35 -26.31 -15.06
C THR A 41 21.37 -26.11 -16.23
N THR A 42 21.49 -26.90 -17.29
CA THR A 42 20.64 -26.79 -18.49
C THR A 42 19.20 -27.21 -18.22
N SER A 43 18.23 -26.48 -18.79
CA SER A 43 16.81 -26.80 -18.69
C SER A 43 16.45 -28.12 -19.39
N PRO A 44 15.40 -28.84 -18.97
CA PRO A 44 14.95 -30.07 -19.63
C PRO A 44 14.68 -29.94 -21.13
N ASP A 45 14.28 -28.75 -21.61
CA ASP A 45 14.08 -28.47 -23.03
C ASP A 45 15.34 -27.98 -23.78
N GLY A 46 16.47 -27.89 -23.09
CA GLY A 46 17.77 -27.49 -23.64
C GLY A 46 17.89 -26.00 -24.03
N LYS A 47 16.87 -25.16 -23.77
CA LYS A 47 16.88 -23.75 -24.19
C LYS A 47 17.60 -22.81 -23.24
N TYR A 48 17.61 -23.13 -21.95
CA TYR A 48 18.09 -22.24 -20.89
C TYR A 48 19.16 -22.91 -20.04
N GLY A 49 19.98 -22.12 -19.37
CA GLY A 49 20.93 -22.59 -18.36
C GLY A 49 21.41 -21.45 -17.49
N VAL A 50 22.13 -21.77 -16.41
CA VAL A 50 22.80 -20.75 -15.60
C VAL A 50 24.19 -20.51 -16.18
N ALA A 51 24.59 -19.25 -16.28
CA ALA A 51 25.94 -18.84 -16.69
C ALA A 51 26.45 -17.72 -15.80
N TRP A 52 27.76 -17.51 -15.81
CA TRP A 52 28.41 -16.40 -15.12
C TRP A 52 29.29 -15.59 -16.07
N SER A 53 29.55 -14.33 -15.72
CA SER A 53 30.56 -13.49 -16.36
C SER A 53 31.35 -12.68 -15.34
N GLN A 54 32.63 -12.46 -15.61
CA GLN A 54 33.45 -11.46 -14.90
C GLN A 54 33.22 -10.07 -15.50
N VAL A 55 33.04 -9.07 -14.65
CA VAL A 55 32.81 -7.67 -15.04
C VAL A 55 33.99 -6.81 -14.61
N GLY A 56 34.97 -6.64 -15.50
CA GLY A 56 36.11 -5.75 -15.28
C GLY A 56 37.43 -6.28 -15.85
N ALA A 57 38.48 -5.46 -15.77
CA ALA A 57 39.83 -5.85 -16.16
C ALA A 57 40.57 -6.66 -15.08
N ASP A 58 40.21 -6.46 -13.81
CA ASP A 58 40.77 -7.18 -12.65
C ASP A 58 40.11 -8.55 -12.50
N LYS A 59 40.68 -9.54 -13.18
CA LYS A 59 40.13 -10.91 -13.33
C LYS A 59 40.08 -11.75 -12.05
N ASP A 60 40.58 -11.23 -10.93
CA ASP A 60 40.79 -11.97 -9.68
C ASP A 60 39.88 -11.52 -8.51
N THR A 61 39.03 -10.50 -8.68
CA THR A 61 38.12 -10.07 -7.60
C THR A 61 36.80 -10.83 -7.61
N MET A 62 36.49 -11.46 -6.48
CA MET A 62 35.27 -12.22 -6.20
C MET A 62 33.99 -11.42 -6.52
N ASP A 63 34.01 -10.13 -6.16
CA ASP A 63 32.86 -9.23 -6.25
C ASP A 63 32.50 -8.81 -7.69
N SER A 64 33.39 -9.08 -8.66
CA SER A 64 33.17 -8.76 -10.09
C SER A 64 32.36 -9.82 -10.85
N THR A 65 32.08 -10.98 -10.24
CA THR A 65 31.41 -12.10 -10.92
C THR A 65 29.89 -12.02 -10.76
N LYS A 66 29.17 -11.81 -11.87
CA LYS A 66 27.71 -11.86 -11.93
C LYS A 66 27.22 -13.19 -12.49
N ASN A 67 26.06 -13.63 -12.00
CA ASN A 67 25.36 -14.81 -12.51
C ASN A 67 24.12 -14.42 -13.30
N PHE A 68 23.72 -15.27 -14.24
CA PHE A 68 22.58 -15.07 -15.11
C PHE A 68 21.88 -16.39 -15.42
N VAL A 69 20.56 -16.34 -15.61
CA VAL A 69 19.90 -17.31 -16.48
C VAL A 69 20.10 -16.82 -17.91
N VAL A 70 20.63 -17.66 -18.78
CA VAL A 70 20.90 -17.34 -20.20
C VAL A 70 20.07 -18.23 -21.12
N ASN A 71 19.69 -17.69 -22.28
CA ASN A 71 19.26 -18.51 -23.40
C ASN A 71 20.50 -19.13 -24.05
N LEU A 72 20.58 -20.46 -24.07
CA LEU A 72 21.77 -21.19 -24.50
C LEU A 72 22.05 -21.09 -26.00
N LYS A 73 21.03 -20.79 -26.81
CA LYS A 73 21.13 -20.63 -28.27
C LYS A 73 21.59 -19.23 -28.67
N SER A 74 21.00 -18.19 -28.09
CA SER A 74 21.37 -16.80 -28.41
C SER A 74 22.55 -16.27 -27.58
N LYS A 75 22.90 -16.96 -26.47
CA LYS A 75 23.86 -16.51 -25.45
C LYS A 75 23.48 -15.19 -24.77
N VAL A 76 22.22 -14.79 -24.85
CA VAL A 76 21.69 -13.57 -24.20
C VAL A 76 21.22 -13.90 -22.78
N PRO A 77 21.60 -13.11 -21.76
CA PRO A 77 20.99 -13.13 -20.44
C PRO A 77 19.48 -12.87 -20.51
N VAL A 78 18.71 -13.79 -19.94
CA VAL A 78 17.27 -13.65 -19.70
C VAL A 78 17.04 -12.89 -18.40
N SER A 79 17.87 -13.16 -17.38
CA SER A 79 17.83 -12.45 -16.10
C SER A 79 19.17 -12.56 -15.37
N GLU A 80 19.52 -11.55 -14.58
CA GLU A 80 20.61 -11.64 -13.60
C GLU A 80 20.13 -12.43 -12.36
N LEU A 81 20.98 -13.28 -11.81
CA LEU A 81 20.71 -13.98 -10.54
C LEU A 81 21.29 -13.14 -9.39
N PRO A 82 20.58 -13.02 -8.25
CA PRO A 82 20.98 -12.15 -7.13
C PRO A 82 22.15 -12.68 -6.28
N SER A 83 22.91 -13.66 -6.76
CA SER A 83 24.10 -14.21 -6.09
C SER A 83 25.33 -14.13 -7.01
N ASN A 84 26.50 -13.86 -6.42
CA ASN A 84 27.77 -13.66 -7.14
C ASN A 84 28.70 -14.89 -6.93
N TYR A 85 28.67 -15.89 -7.83
CA TYR A 85 29.41 -17.17 -7.70
C TYR A 85 29.52 -17.96 -9.03
N PHE A 86 30.61 -18.57 -9.51
CA PHE A 86 32.06 -18.51 -9.24
C PHE A 86 32.78 -19.45 -10.25
N PRO A 87 34.11 -19.33 -10.36
CA PRO A 87 34.95 -20.54 -10.25
C PRO A 87 36.00 -20.46 -9.14
N GLY A 88 36.36 -21.60 -8.53
CA GLY A 88 37.52 -21.72 -7.63
C GLY A 88 37.23 -21.55 -6.12
N SER A 89 36.04 -21.08 -5.73
CA SER A 89 35.66 -20.95 -4.32
C SER A 89 35.39 -22.30 -3.66
N ASN A 90 36.24 -22.70 -2.69
CA ASN A 90 36.13 -23.98 -1.99
C ASN A 90 34.97 -24.07 -0.97
N HIS A 91 34.26 -22.97 -0.70
CA HIS A 91 33.32 -22.83 0.43
C HIS A 91 31.96 -22.23 0.05
N SER A 92 31.60 -22.24 -1.23
CA SER A 92 30.20 -22.10 -1.66
C SER A 92 29.93 -22.98 -2.88
N SER A 93 28.66 -23.14 -3.25
CA SER A 93 28.16 -23.95 -4.35
C SER A 93 26.85 -23.38 -4.87
N ILE A 94 26.54 -23.59 -6.15
CA ILE A 94 25.21 -23.39 -6.70
C ILE A 94 24.60 -24.76 -6.99
N SER A 95 23.35 -24.95 -6.57
CA SER A 95 22.52 -26.07 -6.99
C SER A 95 21.28 -25.53 -7.70
N CYS A 96 20.86 -26.21 -8.77
CA CYS A 96 19.74 -25.81 -9.61
C CYS A 96 18.76 -26.97 -9.75
N LEU A 97 17.46 -26.66 -9.68
CA LEU A 97 16.39 -27.63 -9.92
C LEU A 97 15.34 -27.03 -10.85
N TRP A 98 15.34 -27.50 -12.09
CA TRP A 98 14.30 -27.19 -13.07
C TRP A 98 13.02 -27.98 -12.80
N ARG A 99 11.87 -27.33 -13.05
CA ARG A 99 10.58 -28.02 -13.22
C ARG A 99 10.59 -28.76 -14.55
N LYS A 100 9.88 -29.90 -14.64
CA LYS A 100 9.97 -30.82 -15.80
C LYS A 100 9.59 -30.17 -17.14
N ASP A 101 8.75 -29.15 -17.11
CA ASP A 101 8.27 -28.37 -18.25
C ASP A 101 9.22 -27.21 -18.61
N SER A 102 10.36 -27.05 -17.93
CA SER A 102 11.31 -25.93 -18.04
C SER A 102 10.74 -24.54 -17.68
N ALA A 103 9.49 -24.45 -17.23
CA ALA A 103 8.82 -23.17 -16.95
C ALA A 103 9.13 -22.61 -15.55
N ALA A 104 9.92 -23.31 -14.73
CA ALA A 104 10.46 -22.77 -13.49
C ALA A 104 11.85 -23.36 -13.16
N LEU A 105 12.70 -22.55 -12.56
CA LEU A 105 14.03 -22.87 -12.04
C LEU A 105 14.12 -22.43 -10.58
N LEU A 106 14.44 -23.36 -9.68
CA LEU A 106 14.93 -23.03 -8.35
C LEU A 106 16.46 -23.04 -8.35
N VAL A 107 17.08 -21.96 -7.90
CA VAL A 107 18.52 -21.83 -7.66
C VAL A 107 18.76 -21.73 -6.15
N VAL A 108 19.68 -22.51 -5.60
CA VAL A 108 20.09 -22.43 -4.18
C VAL A 108 21.60 -22.29 -4.08
N GLU A 109 22.05 -21.22 -3.45
CA GLU A 109 23.45 -21.00 -3.09
C GLU A 109 23.74 -21.65 -1.73
N GLY A 110 24.52 -22.73 -1.74
CA GLY A 110 25.08 -23.32 -0.53
C GLY A 110 26.37 -22.62 -0.15
N GLY A 111 26.53 -22.23 1.11
CA GLY A 111 27.84 -22.05 1.74
C GLY A 111 28.36 -23.36 2.33
N LYS A 112 29.59 -23.36 2.85
CA LYS A 112 30.22 -24.51 3.53
C LYS A 112 29.35 -25.14 4.64
N TRP A 113 28.55 -24.32 5.33
CA TRP A 113 27.83 -24.70 6.55
C TRP A 113 26.32 -24.43 6.50
N GLU A 114 25.86 -23.53 5.62
CA GLU A 114 24.44 -23.21 5.50
C GLU A 114 24.08 -22.74 4.09
N SER A 115 22.81 -22.90 3.70
CA SER A 115 22.27 -22.24 2.50
C SER A 115 22.22 -20.73 2.73
N ARG A 116 22.85 -19.96 1.82
CA ARG A 116 22.96 -18.49 1.91
C ARG A 116 21.76 -17.82 1.27
N SER A 117 21.44 -18.21 0.03
CA SER A 117 20.38 -17.63 -0.77
C SER A 117 19.63 -18.73 -1.55
N ALA A 118 18.35 -18.50 -1.86
CA ALA A 118 17.53 -19.42 -2.65
C ALA A 118 16.48 -18.64 -3.45
N ALA A 119 16.46 -18.77 -4.78
CA ALA A 119 15.64 -18.00 -5.70
C ALA A 119 14.81 -18.91 -6.62
N VAL A 120 13.52 -18.65 -6.79
CA VAL A 120 12.69 -19.27 -7.83
C VAL A 120 12.43 -18.28 -8.95
N LEU A 121 12.75 -18.70 -10.17
CA LEU A 121 12.49 -17.99 -11.41
C LEU A 121 11.44 -18.77 -12.20
N TYR A 122 10.39 -18.10 -12.64
CA TYR A 122 9.47 -18.65 -13.64
C TYR A 122 9.95 -18.22 -15.03
N VAL A 123 10.19 -19.19 -15.91
CA VAL A 123 10.62 -18.92 -17.28
C VAL A 123 9.37 -18.87 -18.15
N VAL A 124 8.99 -17.65 -18.52
CA VAL A 124 7.77 -17.36 -19.28
C VAL A 124 8.16 -16.87 -20.68
N ASP A 125 7.42 -17.30 -21.69
CA ASP A 125 7.64 -16.87 -23.08
C ASP A 125 7.34 -15.36 -23.18
N PRO A 126 8.24 -14.50 -23.70
CA PRO A 126 8.12 -13.03 -23.63
C PRO A 126 6.89 -12.38 -24.28
N GLY A 127 6.00 -13.17 -24.90
CA GLY A 127 4.66 -12.71 -25.31
C GLY A 127 3.64 -12.64 -24.17
N ASN A 128 3.90 -13.28 -23.01
CA ASN A 128 3.08 -13.17 -21.81
C ASN A 128 3.80 -12.27 -20.80
N ALA A 129 3.18 -11.15 -20.44
CA ALA A 129 3.67 -10.24 -19.42
C ALA A 129 3.60 -10.89 -18.03
N TYR A 130 4.70 -11.51 -17.61
CA TYR A 130 4.90 -12.00 -16.25
C TYR A 130 6.36 -11.78 -15.86
N GLU A 131 6.58 -10.98 -14.82
CA GLU A 131 7.91 -10.82 -14.24
C GLU A 131 8.18 -11.94 -13.23
N PRO A 132 9.20 -12.78 -13.43
CA PRO A 132 9.65 -13.66 -12.37
C PRO A 132 10.42 -12.84 -11.33
N PHE A 133 10.09 -13.01 -10.06
CA PHE A 133 11.07 -13.37 -9.01
C PHE A 133 10.35 -13.56 -7.67
N SER A 134 10.48 -14.75 -7.10
CA SER A 134 10.15 -14.95 -5.68
C SER A 134 11.26 -14.34 -4.81
N ASP A 135 10.90 -13.60 -3.77
CA ASP A 135 11.87 -13.01 -2.82
C ASP A 135 12.82 -14.08 -2.23
N VAL A 136 14.10 -13.89 -2.54
CA VAL A 136 15.20 -14.79 -2.21
C VAL A 136 15.49 -14.85 -0.71
N VAL A 137 15.27 -13.73 -0.03
CA VAL A 137 15.40 -13.59 1.41
C VAL A 137 14.21 -14.23 2.11
N LEU A 138 12.99 -14.12 1.56
CA LEU A 138 11.82 -14.82 2.10
C LEU A 138 11.91 -16.33 1.95
N ILE A 139 12.31 -16.87 0.79
CA ILE A 139 12.47 -18.33 0.62
C ILE A 139 13.57 -18.86 1.55
N SER A 140 14.74 -18.21 1.60
CA SER A 140 15.84 -18.63 2.49
C SER A 140 15.43 -18.57 3.98
N LYS A 141 14.75 -17.50 4.41
CA LYS A 141 14.23 -17.37 5.79
C LYS A 141 13.12 -18.38 6.09
N ALA A 142 12.19 -18.63 5.17
CA ALA A 142 11.11 -19.60 5.33
C ALA A 142 11.65 -21.03 5.42
N LEU A 143 12.63 -21.37 4.56
CA LEU A 143 13.33 -22.64 4.59
C LEU A 143 14.06 -22.84 5.93
N ARG A 144 14.86 -21.87 6.38
CA ARG A 144 15.56 -21.91 7.68
C ARG A 144 14.57 -22.06 8.86
N ARG A 145 13.49 -21.26 8.88
CA ARG A 145 12.46 -21.32 9.93
C ARG A 145 11.71 -22.66 9.93
N GLY A 146 11.35 -23.18 8.76
CA GLY A 146 10.70 -24.49 8.62
C GLY A 146 11.57 -25.62 9.13
N ILE A 147 12.85 -25.62 8.75
CA ILE A 147 13.84 -26.60 9.23
C ILE A 147 14.01 -26.49 10.75
N GLN A 148 14.18 -25.28 11.29
CA GLN A 148 14.29 -25.08 12.74
C GLN A 148 13.02 -25.56 13.48
N ALA A 149 11.82 -25.23 12.99
CA ALA A 149 10.57 -25.70 13.57
C ALA A 149 10.43 -27.23 13.55
N GLN A 150 10.84 -27.87 12.46
CA GLN A 150 10.80 -29.34 12.33
C GLN A 150 11.82 -30.03 13.25
N ILE A 151 13.03 -29.48 13.41
CA ILE A 151 14.02 -29.96 14.37
C ILE A 151 13.51 -29.80 15.81
N LEU A 152 12.92 -28.65 16.18
CA LEU A 152 12.31 -28.45 17.51
C LEU A 152 11.17 -29.43 17.79
N LYS A 153 10.36 -29.76 16.78
CA LYS A 153 9.24 -30.69 16.90
C LYS A 153 9.71 -32.12 17.22
N LEU A 154 10.85 -32.54 16.64
CA LEU A 154 11.43 -33.86 16.86
C LEU A 154 12.33 -33.91 18.10
N HIS A 155 13.00 -32.80 18.45
CA HIS A 155 13.99 -32.71 19.52
C HIS A 155 13.74 -31.48 20.41
N PRO A 156 12.62 -31.45 21.18
CA PRO A 156 12.21 -30.27 21.95
C PRO A 156 13.18 -29.88 23.08
N ALA A 157 14.01 -30.82 23.54
CA ALA A 157 15.06 -30.55 24.52
C ALA A 157 16.15 -29.58 23.98
N GLU A 158 16.40 -29.61 22.66
CA GLU A 158 17.45 -28.82 22.00
C GLU A 158 17.04 -27.37 21.68
N LYS A 159 15.95 -26.89 22.29
CA LYS A 159 15.39 -25.56 22.02
C LYS A 159 16.40 -24.41 22.21
N ASN A 160 17.30 -24.56 23.17
CA ASN A 160 18.34 -23.56 23.45
C ASN A 160 19.58 -23.74 22.54
N SER A 161 19.82 -24.96 22.05
CA SER A 161 20.94 -25.33 21.18
C SER A 161 20.70 -24.94 19.72
N ILE A 162 19.43 -24.80 19.28
CA ILE A 162 19.07 -24.73 17.85
C ILE A 162 19.62 -23.51 17.09
N GLN A 163 20.03 -22.46 17.81
CA GLN A 163 20.67 -21.29 17.19
C GLN A 163 22.07 -21.62 16.64
N ASN A 164 22.71 -22.68 17.14
CA ASN A 164 24.07 -23.09 16.78
C ASN A 164 24.12 -24.18 15.68
N PHE A 165 22.99 -24.58 15.11
CA PHE A 165 22.94 -25.66 14.12
C PHE A 165 23.50 -25.22 12.76
N THR A 166 24.38 -26.05 12.21
CA THR A 166 24.78 -26.06 10.81
C THR A 166 23.62 -26.66 9.99
N ILE A 167 22.91 -25.83 9.22
CA ILE A 167 21.73 -26.26 8.45
C ILE A 167 22.04 -26.18 6.95
N THR A 168 22.32 -27.33 6.36
CA THR A 168 22.43 -27.46 4.91
C THR A 168 21.10 -27.91 4.31
N SER A 169 20.74 -27.35 3.15
CA SER A 169 19.58 -27.77 2.39
C SER A 169 19.95 -27.95 0.92
N THR A 170 19.26 -28.86 0.24
CA THR A 170 19.48 -29.14 -1.18
C THR A 170 18.14 -29.45 -1.84
N PRO A 171 17.76 -28.75 -2.92
CA PRO A 171 16.51 -29.05 -3.62
C PRO A 171 16.61 -30.44 -4.26
N LYS A 172 15.60 -31.29 -4.06
CA LYS A 172 15.56 -32.67 -4.56
C LYS A 172 14.63 -32.83 -5.75
N ARG A 173 13.36 -32.41 -5.60
CA ARG A 173 12.32 -32.56 -6.62
C ARG A 173 11.17 -31.57 -6.40
N TRP A 174 10.51 -31.18 -7.47
CA TRP A 174 9.22 -30.48 -7.39
C TRP A 174 8.12 -31.43 -6.90
N SER A 175 7.18 -30.90 -6.13
CA SER A 175 5.96 -31.55 -5.66
C SER A 175 4.77 -30.71 -6.12
N GLY A 176 3.91 -31.28 -6.96
CA GLY A 176 2.87 -30.50 -7.66
C GLY A 176 3.44 -29.34 -8.50
N ASN A 177 2.62 -28.30 -8.68
CA ASN A 177 2.97 -27.15 -9.53
C ASN A 177 3.78 -26.07 -8.78
N ASN A 178 3.52 -25.93 -7.48
CA ASN A 178 3.97 -24.80 -6.64
C ASN A 178 4.66 -25.25 -5.33
N SER A 179 5.13 -26.49 -5.20
CA SER A 179 5.91 -26.92 -4.02
C SER A 179 7.23 -27.59 -4.43
N VAL A 180 8.23 -27.56 -3.54
CA VAL A 180 9.52 -28.23 -3.72
C VAL A 180 9.89 -29.03 -2.48
N ILE A 181 10.34 -30.26 -2.69
CA ILE A 181 10.97 -31.11 -1.68
C ILE A 181 12.45 -30.76 -1.60
N PHE A 182 12.89 -30.35 -0.41
CA PHE A 182 14.29 -30.16 -0.05
C PHE A 182 14.77 -31.34 0.80
N GLY A 183 15.96 -31.85 0.50
CA GLY A 183 16.73 -32.62 1.47
C GLY A 183 17.38 -31.66 2.46
N VAL A 184 17.37 -32.02 3.74
CA VAL A 184 17.80 -31.18 4.85
C VAL A 184 18.74 -31.99 5.73
N VAL A 185 19.90 -31.41 6.06
CA VAL A 185 20.83 -31.96 7.07
C VAL A 185 21.15 -30.86 8.08
N GLY A 186 20.75 -31.09 9.33
CA GLY A 186 21.03 -30.24 10.49
C GLY A 186 22.01 -30.92 11.44
N GLN A 187 23.16 -30.28 11.69
CA GLN A 187 24.21 -30.80 12.58
C GLN A 187 24.56 -29.81 13.70
N VAL A 188 24.75 -30.34 14.91
CA VAL A 188 25.30 -29.61 16.07
C VAL A 188 26.83 -29.51 15.91
N PRO A 189 27.49 -28.45 16.43
CA PRO A 189 28.95 -28.35 16.48
C PRO A 189 29.64 -29.57 17.14
N LYS A 190 30.87 -29.87 16.69
CA LYS A 190 31.60 -31.14 16.94
C LYS A 190 31.97 -31.40 18.40
N ASP A 191 31.82 -30.42 19.27
CA ASP A 191 32.16 -30.42 20.69
C ASP A 191 31.00 -30.86 21.60
N ALA A 192 29.79 -30.98 21.07
CA ALA A 192 28.68 -31.66 21.74
C ALA A 192 28.56 -33.11 21.25
N GLU A 193 28.23 -34.06 22.14
CA GLU A 193 27.86 -35.43 21.73
C GLU A 193 26.58 -35.35 20.88
N ALA A 194 26.75 -35.58 19.58
CA ALA A 194 25.94 -34.88 18.59
C ALA A 194 24.59 -35.56 18.29
N PHE A 195 23.51 -34.80 18.47
CA PHE A 195 22.29 -35.05 17.70
C PHE A 195 22.44 -34.51 16.27
N GLY A 196 22.08 -35.33 15.27
CA GLY A 196 22.05 -34.95 13.86
C GLY A 196 20.68 -35.27 13.25
N TYR A 197 20.15 -34.32 12.48
CA TYR A 197 18.91 -34.48 11.71
C TYR A 197 19.23 -34.63 10.22
N GLU A 198 18.68 -35.67 9.58
CA GLU A 198 18.63 -35.81 8.12
C GLU A 198 17.20 -36.17 7.72
N GLY A 199 16.65 -35.50 6.70
CA GLY A 199 15.29 -35.73 6.23
C GLY A 199 14.90 -34.93 5.00
N GLU A 200 13.64 -35.08 4.58
CA GLU A 200 13.03 -34.26 3.52
C GLU A 200 11.99 -33.29 4.11
N MET A 201 11.92 -32.08 3.55
CA MET A 201 10.92 -31.07 3.89
C MET A 201 10.26 -30.53 2.61
N GLU A 202 8.94 -30.50 2.57
CA GLU A 202 8.18 -29.85 1.51
C GLU A 202 7.98 -28.36 1.84
N LEU A 203 8.39 -27.49 0.91
CA LEU A 203 8.12 -26.07 0.96
C LEU A 203 7.09 -25.73 -0.12
N ALA A 204 5.90 -25.31 0.29
CA ALA A 204 4.95 -24.66 -0.59
C ALA A 204 5.46 -23.25 -0.94
N LEU A 205 5.55 -22.97 -2.23
CA LEU A 205 5.98 -21.69 -2.77
C LEU A 205 4.74 -20.85 -3.12
N PRO A 206 4.77 -19.51 -2.91
CA PRO A 206 3.75 -18.64 -3.45
C PRO A 206 3.87 -18.67 -4.99
N GLY A 207 2.90 -19.30 -5.64
CA GLY A 207 2.80 -19.38 -7.10
C GLY A 207 1.41 -18.94 -7.56
N PRO A 208 1.30 -18.34 -8.76
CA PRO A 208 0.03 -17.85 -9.27
C PRO A 208 -0.97 -18.99 -9.47
N SER A 209 -2.26 -18.69 -9.28
CA SER A 209 -3.34 -19.57 -9.72
C SER A 209 -3.37 -19.56 -11.25
N ILE A 210 -3.16 -20.72 -11.87
CA ILE A 210 -3.16 -20.84 -13.33
C ILE A 210 -4.61 -20.76 -13.83
N VAL A 211 -5.06 -19.55 -14.18
CA VAL A 211 -6.34 -19.35 -14.86
C VAL A 211 -6.15 -19.70 -16.33
N SER A 212 -6.73 -20.82 -16.75
CA SER A 212 -6.83 -21.21 -18.16
C SER A 212 -7.88 -20.34 -18.86
N THR A 213 -7.44 -19.40 -19.70
CA THR A 213 -8.31 -18.45 -20.42
C THR A 213 -8.75 -18.97 -21.78
N PRO A 214 -10.06 -18.89 -22.11
CA PRO A 214 -10.55 -18.90 -23.49
C PRO A 214 -11.19 -17.55 -23.87
N GLY A 215 -10.70 -16.93 -24.96
CA GLY A 215 -11.47 -16.04 -25.84
C GLY A 215 -11.84 -14.63 -25.36
N SER A 216 -11.17 -13.62 -25.91
CA SER A 216 -11.58 -12.21 -25.86
C SER A 216 -12.65 -11.86 -26.91
N GLN A 217 -13.55 -10.93 -26.62
CA GLN A 217 -14.12 -10.03 -27.64
C GLN A 217 -14.64 -8.71 -27.03
N ASP A 218 -14.75 -7.68 -27.88
CA ASP A 218 -14.80 -6.25 -27.55
C ASP A 218 -16.07 -5.73 -26.82
N ALA A 219 -15.92 -4.59 -26.15
CA ALA A 219 -17.03 -3.68 -25.82
C ALA A 219 -16.59 -2.20 -25.80
N SER A 220 -17.50 -1.30 -26.21
CA SER A 220 -17.28 0.12 -26.50
C SER A 220 -17.38 1.07 -25.28
N ALA A 221 -16.84 2.29 -25.41
CA ALA A 221 -16.86 3.33 -24.38
C ALA A 221 -18.27 3.88 -24.03
N PRO A 222 -18.51 4.34 -22.78
CA PRO A 222 -19.80 4.84 -22.29
C PRO A 222 -20.07 6.34 -22.60
N PRO A 223 -21.32 6.82 -22.43
CA PRO A 223 -21.74 8.18 -22.81
C PRO A 223 -21.41 9.27 -21.76
N VAL A 224 -21.48 10.54 -22.20
CA VAL A 224 -21.18 11.74 -21.38
C VAL A 224 -22.26 11.99 -20.31
N GLU A 225 -21.84 12.04 -19.05
CA GLU A 225 -22.72 12.10 -17.87
C GLU A 225 -23.03 13.55 -17.39
N ASP A 226 -24.24 13.77 -16.87
CA ASP A 226 -24.70 15.06 -16.35
C ASP A 226 -24.14 15.35 -14.95
N LYS A 227 -23.05 16.11 -14.91
CA LYS A 227 -22.31 16.45 -13.68
C LYS A 227 -23.13 17.20 -12.62
N ARG A 228 -24.36 17.66 -12.91
CA ARG A 228 -25.22 18.36 -11.93
C ARG A 228 -25.67 17.48 -10.77
N PHE A 229 -25.67 16.16 -10.94
CA PHE A 229 -26.05 15.18 -9.92
C PHE A 229 -24.88 14.27 -9.50
N LEU A 230 -23.66 14.62 -9.87
CA LEU A 230 -22.47 13.83 -9.55
C LEU A 230 -22.03 14.01 -8.09
N ILE A 231 -21.83 12.90 -7.40
CA ILE A 231 -21.17 12.79 -6.10
C ILE A 231 -19.69 12.48 -6.33
N THR A 232 -18.82 13.27 -5.71
CA THR A 232 -17.37 13.02 -5.61
C THR A 232 -16.96 13.04 -4.14
N GLU A 233 -15.70 12.71 -3.84
CA GLU A 233 -15.12 12.82 -2.50
C GLU A 233 -15.14 14.23 -1.89
N SER A 234 -15.47 15.28 -2.67
CA SER A 234 -15.48 16.67 -2.22
C SER A 234 -16.72 17.47 -2.65
N SER A 235 -17.67 16.88 -3.39
CA SER A 235 -18.83 17.60 -3.94
C SER A 235 -20.06 16.75 -4.19
N ALA A 236 -21.25 17.31 -3.98
CA ALA A 236 -22.51 16.78 -4.47
C ALA A 236 -23.15 17.80 -5.42
N GLY A 237 -23.02 17.57 -6.72
CA GLY A 237 -23.47 18.50 -7.76
C GLY A 237 -22.85 19.90 -7.61
N PRO A 238 -23.66 20.96 -7.38
CA PRO A 238 -23.14 22.31 -7.21
C PRO A 238 -22.45 22.55 -5.87
N LEU A 239 -22.77 21.78 -4.82
CA LEU A 239 -22.23 22.00 -3.47
C LEU A 239 -20.89 21.29 -3.29
N ARG A 240 -19.95 21.97 -2.62
CA ARG A 240 -18.60 21.47 -2.38
C ARG A 240 -18.17 21.72 -0.94
N ILE A 241 -17.31 20.84 -0.45
CA ILE A 241 -16.52 21.08 0.75
C ILE A 241 -15.74 22.39 0.61
N GLY A 242 -15.64 23.14 1.71
CA GLY A 242 -14.90 24.39 1.77
C GLY A 242 -15.66 25.63 1.28
N MET A 243 -16.74 25.48 0.48
CA MET A 243 -17.64 26.60 0.17
C MET A 243 -18.21 27.22 1.44
N THR A 244 -18.33 28.54 1.48
CA THR A 244 -19.13 29.23 2.49
C THR A 244 -20.63 28.95 2.29
N VAL A 245 -21.46 29.11 3.34
CA VAL A 245 -22.93 29.03 3.22
C VAL A 245 -23.46 30.01 2.18
N GLN A 246 -22.82 31.18 2.01
CA GLN A 246 -23.19 32.16 0.99
C GLN A 246 -22.84 31.69 -0.43
N GLU A 247 -21.67 31.11 -0.65
CA GLU A 247 -21.30 30.52 -1.95
C GLU A 247 -22.20 29.34 -2.30
N ALA A 248 -22.50 28.48 -1.33
CA ALA A 248 -23.47 27.39 -1.47
C ALA A 248 -24.85 27.90 -1.88
N ARG A 249 -25.33 29.00 -1.25
CA ARG A 249 -26.59 29.66 -1.62
C ARG A 249 -26.58 30.20 -3.06
N ASN A 250 -25.44 30.69 -3.53
CA ASN A 250 -25.28 31.25 -4.87
C ASN A 250 -25.07 30.16 -5.95
N ALA A 251 -24.56 28.98 -5.57
CA ALA A 251 -24.29 27.87 -6.48
C ALA A 251 -25.50 26.95 -6.72
N LEU A 252 -26.48 26.96 -5.80
CA LEU A 252 -27.72 26.18 -5.95
C LEU A 252 -28.61 26.77 -7.07
N PRO A 253 -29.17 25.94 -7.97
CA PRO A 253 -30.16 26.39 -8.94
C PRO A 253 -31.42 26.94 -8.27
N ASP A 254 -32.13 27.86 -8.94
CA ASP A 254 -33.39 28.47 -8.44
C ASP A 254 -34.47 27.45 -8.04
N SER A 255 -34.42 26.24 -8.59
CA SER A 255 -35.30 25.10 -8.22
C SER A 255 -34.99 24.46 -6.87
N MET A 256 -33.91 24.88 -6.19
CA MET A 256 -33.44 24.37 -4.90
C MET A 256 -33.42 25.49 -3.87
N GLN A 257 -33.95 25.24 -2.68
CA GLN A 257 -33.98 26.20 -1.57
C GLN A 257 -33.02 25.78 -0.46
N LEU A 258 -32.29 26.75 0.10
CA LEU A 258 -31.37 26.53 1.22
C LEU A 258 -31.92 27.13 2.52
N LYS A 259 -32.26 26.26 3.49
CA LYS A 259 -32.80 26.62 4.81
C LYS A 259 -31.88 26.12 5.94
N GLN A 260 -31.97 26.76 7.10
CA GLN A 260 -31.32 26.26 8.32
C GLN A 260 -32.30 25.38 9.10
N SER A 261 -31.80 24.27 9.61
CA SER A 261 -32.54 23.22 10.31
C SER A 261 -31.78 22.81 11.59
N ALA A 262 -32.42 22.00 12.43
CA ALA A 262 -31.79 21.35 13.57
C ALA A 262 -32.29 19.91 13.72
N ASP A 263 -31.52 19.06 14.39
CA ASP A 263 -31.93 17.68 14.72
C ASP A 263 -32.69 17.63 16.05
N ALA A 264 -33.03 16.42 16.51
CA ALA A 264 -33.73 16.19 17.75
C ALA A 264 -32.94 16.62 19.00
N GLU A 265 -31.61 16.73 18.90
CA GLU A 265 -30.71 17.17 19.98
C GLU A 265 -30.41 18.69 19.89
N GLY A 266 -30.89 19.37 18.84
CA GLY A 266 -30.72 20.79 18.61
C GLY A 266 -29.45 21.17 17.86
N ALA A 267 -28.68 20.19 17.34
CA ALA A 267 -27.51 20.46 16.52
C ALA A 267 -27.93 21.02 15.16
N LYS A 268 -27.29 22.13 14.74
CA LYS A 268 -27.74 22.91 13.57
C LYS A 268 -27.05 22.43 12.29
N TYR A 269 -27.84 22.26 11.24
CA TYR A 269 -27.38 22.00 9.86
C TYR A 269 -28.11 22.92 8.88
N MET A 270 -27.67 22.89 7.62
CA MET A 270 -28.38 23.47 6.50
C MET A 270 -29.03 22.35 5.69
N THR A 271 -30.26 22.57 5.25
CA THR A 271 -31.01 21.65 4.38
C THR A 271 -31.17 22.27 3.00
N VAL A 272 -30.89 21.49 1.96
CA VAL A 272 -31.26 21.76 0.57
C VAL A 272 -32.59 21.09 0.27
N ILE A 273 -33.55 21.86 -0.24
CA ILE A 273 -34.92 21.41 -0.54
C ILE A 273 -35.20 21.55 -2.03
N LYS A 274 -35.68 20.49 -2.68
CA LYS A 274 -36.08 20.45 -4.11
C LYS A 274 -37.50 19.90 -4.18
N GLY A 275 -38.43 20.64 -4.79
CA GLY A 275 -39.83 20.22 -4.91
C GLY A 275 -40.57 20.00 -3.58
N GLY A 276 -40.08 20.58 -2.47
CA GLY A 276 -40.62 20.38 -1.12
C GLY A 276 -39.94 19.27 -0.32
N ASN A 277 -39.15 18.40 -0.95
CA ASN A 277 -38.41 17.33 -0.29
C ASN A 277 -37.02 17.81 0.15
N GLU A 278 -36.57 17.38 1.33
CA GLU A 278 -35.17 17.47 1.74
C GLU A 278 -34.34 16.48 0.90
N ILE A 279 -33.36 16.99 0.16
CA ILE A 279 -32.54 16.20 -0.78
C ILE A 279 -31.08 16.06 -0.34
N MET A 280 -30.63 16.96 0.53
CA MET A 280 -29.25 17.03 1.00
C MET A 280 -29.21 17.87 2.28
N ARG A 281 -28.33 17.53 3.20
CA ARG A 281 -27.97 18.34 4.37
C ARG A 281 -26.50 18.72 4.29
N PHE A 282 -26.09 19.77 4.97
CA PHE A 282 -24.69 20.01 5.23
C PHE A 282 -24.45 20.74 6.55
N HIS A 283 -23.29 20.51 7.14
CA HIS A 283 -22.81 21.26 8.31
C HIS A 283 -21.69 22.20 7.87
N ALA A 284 -21.74 23.45 8.33
CA ALA A 284 -20.72 24.46 8.07
C ALA A 284 -20.27 25.13 9.37
N THR A 285 -18.96 25.30 9.55
CA THR A 285 -18.34 25.97 10.71
C THR A 285 -17.59 27.23 10.30
N GLY A 286 -17.67 28.26 11.13
CA GLY A 286 -16.94 29.53 11.00
C GLY A 286 -15.56 29.45 11.63
N ALA A 287 -15.05 30.57 12.15
CA ALA A 287 -13.73 30.64 12.80
C ALA A 287 -13.74 30.08 14.23
N THR A 288 -14.92 29.78 14.77
CA THR A 288 -15.11 29.13 16.06
C THR A 288 -16.22 28.08 15.99
N GLN A 289 -16.16 27.06 16.85
CA GLN A 289 -17.19 26.01 16.94
C GLN A 289 -18.60 26.54 17.29
N LYS A 290 -18.74 27.80 17.71
CA LYS A 290 -20.02 28.46 17.97
C LYS A 290 -20.64 29.10 16.73
N GLU A 291 -19.84 29.35 15.69
CA GLU A 291 -20.26 29.96 14.42
C GLU A 291 -20.76 28.88 13.44
N VAL A 292 -21.89 28.26 13.77
CA VAL A 292 -22.46 27.18 12.95
C VAL A 292 -23.45 27.75 11.93
N ASN A 293 -23.21 27.45 10.65
CA ASN A 293 -24.03 27.80 9.49
C ASN A 293 -24.32 29.30 9.27
N LEU A 294 -23.40 30.18 9.64
CA LEU A 294 -23.44 31.60 9.25
C LEU A 294 -23.09 31.74 7.75
N PRO A 295 -23.44 32.87 7.08
CA PRO A 295 -23.09 33.09 5.67
C PRO A 295 -21.60 32.89 5.34
N THR A 296 -20.71 33.17 6.29
CA THR A 296 -19.25 32.98 6.22
C THR A 296 -18.75 31.61 6.69
N SER A 297 -19.59 30.80 7.36
CA SER A 297 -19.21 29.45 7.78
C SER A 297 -18.96 28.56 6.56
N THR A 298 -17.89 27.78 6.59
CA THR A 298 -17.46 26.90 5.50
C THR A 298 -17.97 25.47 5.67
N ILE A 299 -18.44 24.86 4.58
CA ILE A 299 -18.99 23.50 4.54
C ILE A 299 -17.90 22.48 4.90
N ARG A 300 -18.24 21.60 5.86
CA ARG A 300 -17.37 20.54 6.40
C ARG A 300 -17.93 19.13 6.21
N VAL A 301 -19.24 18.97 6.06
CA VAL A 301 -19.89 17.69 5.76
C VAL A 301 -21.08 17.95 4.85
N ILE A 302 -21.27 17.15 3.81
CA ILE A 302 -22.47 17.16 2.96
C ILE A 302 -23.11 15.76 3.02
N GLU A 303 -24.32 15.62 3.54
CA GLU A 303 -25.08 14.37 3.52
C GLU A 303 -26.07 14.41 2.35
N VAL A 304 -25.95 13.47 1.41
CA VAL A 304 -26.84 13.33 0.25
C VAL A 304 -27.93 12.30 0.55
N LEU A 305 -29.19 12.67 0.27
CA LEU A 305 -30.38 11.89 0.59
C LEU A 305 -31.19 11.50 -0.68
N ASP A 306 -31.19 12.35 -1.70
CA ASP A 306 -31.93 12.15 -2.96
C ASP A 306 -31.22 11.14 -3.91
N PRO A 307 -31.92 10.09 -4.40
CA PRO A 307 -31.34 9.06 -5.26
C PRO A 307 -31.04 9.52 -6.71
N ASP A 308 -31.47 10.73 -7.10
CA ASP A 308 -31.03 11.35 -8.36
C ASP A 308 -29.50 11.56 -8.37
N PHE A 309 -28.90 11.78 -7.20
CA PHE A 309 -27.45 11.95 -7.05
C PHE A 309 -26.71 10.61 -7.04
N LYS A 310 -25.61 10.54 -7.81
CA LYS A 310 -24.83 9.32 -8.02
C LYS A 310 -23.34 9.58 -8.04
N THR A 311 -22.53 8.64 -7.58
CA THR A 311 -21.07 8.66 -7.82
C THR A 311 -20.73 8.33 -9.27
N GLU A 312 -19.47 8.52 -9.68
CA GLU A 312 -18.94 8.08 -10.99
C GLU A 312 -19.09 6.57 -11.26
N HIS A 313 -19.41 5.78 -10.23
CA HIS A 313 -19.69 4.35 -10.33
C HIS A 313 -21.19 4.02 -10.18
N GLY A 314 -22.06 5.03 -10.31
CA GLY A 314 -23.52 4.91 -10.31
C GLY A 314 -24.15 4.68 -8.94
N ILE A 315 -23.39 4.80 -7.84
CA ILE A 315 -23.85 4.50 -6.48
C ILE A 315 -24.72 5.65 -5.97
N SER A 316 -25.93 5.34 -5.50
CA SER A 316 -26.95 6.30 -5.04
C SER A 316 -27.59 5.86 -3.73
N THR A 317 -28.33 6.76 -3.09
CA THR A 317 -29.24 6.35 -2.00
C THR A 317 -30.32 5.40 -2.53
N GLY A 318 -30.89 4.58 -1.64
CA GLY A 318 -31.87 3.53 -1.96
C GLY A 318 -31.30 2.28 -2.64
N MET A 319 -30.05 2.31 -3.12
CA MET A 319 -29.36 1.16 -3.70
C MET A 319 -29.18 0.03 -2.66
N LEU A 320 -29.46 -1.21 -3.06
CA LEU A 320 -29.21 -2.40 -2.23
C LEU A 320 -27.70 -2.61 -2.01
N LEU A 321 -27.28 -3.03 -0.81
CA LEU A 321 -25.88 -3.36 -0.56
C LEU A 321 -25.35 -4.46 -1.49
N SER A 322 -26.17 -5.48 -1.76
CA SER A 322 -25.86 -6.55 -2.73
C SER A 322 -25.76 -6.09 -4.20
N ALA A 323 -26.20 -4.86 -4.51
CA ALA A 323 -25.97 -4.20 -5.80
C ALA A 323 -24.74 -3.29 -5.74
N ALA A 324 -24.56 -2.52 -4.65
CA ALA A 324 -23.36 -1.71 -4.42
C ALA A 324 -22.08 -2.55 -4.44
N GLU A 325 -22.12 -3.78 -3.90
CA GLU A 325 -21.00 -4.74 -3.93
C GLU A 325 -20.55 -5.18 -5.33
N LYS A 326 -21.37 -4.94 -6.36
CA LYS A 326 -21.07 -5.26 -7.76
C LYS A 326 -20.54 -4.06 -8.54
N THR A 327 -20.42 -2.91 -7.87
CA THR A 327 -19.77 -1.69 -8.39
C THR A 327 -18.29 -1.68 -8.02
N ALA A 328 -17.59 -0.58 -8.32
CA ALA A 328 -16.20 -0.39 -7.95
C ALA A 328 -15.93 -0.50 -6.43
N LEU A 329 -16.93 -0.25 -5.57
CA LEU A 329 -16.79 -0.37 -4.10
C LEU A 329 -16.31 -1.74 -3.62
N GLY A 330 -16.58 -2.82 -4.38
CA GLY A 330 -16.26 -4.17 -3.94
C GLY A 330 -17.10 -4.61 -2.74
N LYS A 331 -16.64 -5.65 -2.02
CA LYS A 331 -17.42 -6.28 -0.94
C LYS A 331 -17.57 -5.37 0.29
N VAL A 332 -18.71 -5.48 0.98
CA VAL A 332 -18.83 -4.89 2.33
C VAL A 332 -17.85 -5.64 3.24
N GLN A 333 -16.90 -4.92 3.82
CA GLN A 333 -15.97 -5.46 4.80
C GLN A 333 -16.58 -5.42 6.20
N TYR A 334 -17.30 -4.34 6.54
CA TYR A 334 -17.89 -4.13 7.86
C TYR A 334 -19.21 -3.36 7.78
N LEU A 335 -20.18 -3.71 8.63
CA LEU A 335 -21.30 -2.87 9.05
C LEU A 335 -21.16 -2.62 10.55
N MET A 336 -21.22 -1.37 10.97
CA MET A 336 -21.11 -0.97 12.37
C MET A 336 -22.33 -0.18 12.81
N GLU A 337 -22.88 -0.51 13.98
CA GLU A 337 -23.90 0.29 14.67
C GLU A 337 -23.21 1.31 15.59
N ARG A 338 -23.64 2.58 15.56
CA ARG A 338 -23.16 3.62 16.48
C ARG A 338 -24.21 3.91 17.58
N GLU A 339 -23.75 3.93 18.83
CA GLU A 339 -24.58 3.68 20.03
C GLU A 339 -25.61 4.76 20.43
N ILE A 340 -25.70 5.91 19.77
CA ILE A 340 -26.60 6.99 20.22
C ILE A 340 -27.96 7.01 19.48
N GLU A 341 -28.02 6.51 18.24
CA GLU A 341 -29.23 6.62 17.40
C GLU A 341 -29.55 5.35 16.57
N SER A 342 -28.91 4.21 16.87
CA SER A 342 -29.02 2.96 16.08
C SER A 342 -28.72 3.17 14.58
N ARG A 343 -27.90 4.17 14.25
CA ARG A 343 -27.46 4.42 12.87
C ARG A 343 -26.38 3.40 12.52
N GLU A 344 -26.60 2.71 11.42
CA GLU A 344 -25.62 1.77 10.86
C GLU A 344 -24.86 2.43 9.71
N SER A 345 -23.55 2.20 9.67
CA SER A 345 -22.68 2.55 8.54
C SER A 345 -22.07 1.29 7.94
N ALA A 346 -22.02 1.22 6.61
CA ALA A 346 -21.31 0.16 5.90
C ALA A 346 -19.99 0.69 5.33
N GLU A 347 -18.96 -0.14 5.39
CA GLU A 347 -17.64 0.10 4.85
C GLU A 347 -17.32 -0.96 3.78
N PHE A 348 -16.90 -0.51 2.60
CA PHE A 348 -16.65 -1.35 1.45
C PHE A 348 -15.14 -1.44 1.15
N ALA A 349 -14.70 -2.56 0.57
CA ALA A 349 -13.29 -2.86 0.33
C ALA A 349 -12.52 -1.79 -0.46
N ASN A 350 -13.20 -1.08 -1.37
CA ASN A 350 -12.64 -0.01 -2.17
C ASN A 350 -13.41 1.31 -1.92
N GLN A 351 -13.76 1.60 -0.67
CA GLN A 351 -14.49 2.82 -0.31
C GLN A 351 -13.62 4.08 -0.49
N PRO A 352 -14.08 5.10 -1.25
CA PRO A 352 -13.40 6.40 -1.33
C PRO A 352 -13.33 7.07 0.05
N SER A 353 -12.13 7.53 0.46
CA SER A 353 -11.88 8.00 1.84
C SER A 353 -12.69 9.25 2.23
N GLY A 354 -13.11 10.05 1.25
CA GLY A 354 -14.03 11.18 1.45
C GLY A 354 -15.51 10.81 1.62
N LEU A 355 -15.90 9.54 1.45
CA LEU A 355 -17.30 9.08 1.50
C LEU A 355 -17.59 8.17 2.70
N GLU A 356 -18.78 8.31 3.28
CA GLU A 356 -19.32 7.48 4.35
C GLU A 356 -20.76 7.08 4.01
N PHE A 357 -21.05 5.77 3.99
CA PHE A 357 -22.35 5.23 3.61
C PHE A 357 -23.17 4.87 4.86
N GLN A 358 -24.18 5.67 5.19
CA GLN A 358 -25.19 5.25 6.16
C GLN A 358 -26.09 4.20 5.49
N VAL A 359 -26.47 3.15 6.23
CA VAL A 359 -27.30 2.05 5.73
C VAL A 359 -28.52 1.82 6.63
N ARG A 360 -29.54 1.16 6.08
CA ARG A 360 -30.74 0.73 6.81
C ARG A 360 -31.41 -0.47 6.14
N ALA A 361 -32.28 -1.17 6.84
CA ALA A 361 -33.28 -2.05 6.26
C ALA A 361 -34.69 -1.67 6.79
N ASP A 362 -35.74 -2.13 6.11
CA ASP A 362 -37.10 -1.71 6.47
C ASP A 362 -37.55 -2.40 7.76
N GLY A 363 -37.79 -1.60 8.81
CA GLY A 363 -38.28 -2.05 10.12
C GLY A 363 -37.27 -2.82 10.98
N LYS A 364 -35.98 -2.83 10.62
CA LYS A 364 -34.92 -3.60 11.29
C LYS A 364 -33.53 -3.04 10.94
N ARG A 365 -32.51 -3.55 11.62
CA ARG A 365 -31.10 -3.31 11.31
C ARG A 365 -30.72 -3.82 9.91
N ALA A 366 -29.85 -3.10 9.22
CA ALA A 366 -29.22 -3.51 7.98
C ALA A 366 -28.30 -4.73 8.19
N GLY A 367 -27.48 -4.69 9.23
CA GLY A 367 -26.56 -5.76 9.59
C GLY A 367 -27.21 -6.90 10.38
N ILE A 368 -26.64 -8.10 10.24
CA ILE A 368 -26.98 -9.31 10.98
C ILE A 368 -25.88 -9.51 12.04
N TYR A 369 -26.12 -9.01 13.24
CA TYR A 369 -25.18 -9.01 14.35
C TYR A 369 -25.37 -10.26 15.22
N LYS A 370 -24.29 -10.74 15.87
CA LYS A 370 -24.45 -11.69 16.98
C LYS A 370 -24.84 -10.92 18.24
N GLN A 371 -25.37 -11.62 19.24
CA GLN A 371 -25.78 -11.00 20.50
C GLN A 371 -24.59 -10.34 21.20
N GLY A 372 -24.64 -9.02 21.38
CA GLY A 372 -23.57 -8.23 22.01
C GLY A 372 -22.43 -7.80 21.08
N GLU A 373 -22.53 -8.06 19.77
CA GLU A 373 -21.61 -7.50 18.77
C GLU A 373 -22.23 -6.25 18.12
N HIS A 374 -21.42 -5.22 17.91
CA HIS A 374 -21.83 -3.97 17.24
C HIS A 374 -21.24 -3.82 15.82
N ASP A 375 -20.46 -4.81 15.39
CA ASP A 375 -19.91 -4.97 14.05
C ASP A 375 -20.36 -6.30 13.41
N THR A 376 -20.43 -6.35 12.08
CA THR A 376 -20.71 -7.59 11.32
C THR A 376 -20.29 -7.45 9.86
N GLN A 377 -20.03 -8.57 9.18
CA GLN A 377 -19.83 -8.61 7.72
C GLN A 377 -21.10 -9.08 6.97
N LYS A 378 -22.17 -9.37 7.70
CA LYS A 378 -23.42 -9.92 7.15
C LYS A 378 -24.52 -8.89 7.21
N TYR A 379 -25.31 -8.77 6.16
CA TYR A 379 -26.43 -7.84 6.09
C TYR A 379 -27.69 -8.55 5.56
N HIS A 380 -28.85 -8.00 5.88
CA HIS A 380 -30.13 -8.46 5.38
C HIS A 380 -30.27 -8.16 3.87
N VAL A 381 -30.96 -9.04 3.13
CA VAL A 381 -31.07 -8.96 1.65
C VAL A 381 -31.69 -7.66 1.13
N ASP A 382 -32.48 -6.98 1.96
CA ASP A 382 -33.17 -5.71 1.75
C ASP A 382 -32.42 -4.50 2.34
N ALA A 383 -31.21 -4.68 2.86
CA ALA A 383 -30.35 -3.59 3.32
C ALA A 383 -29.95 -2.65 2.17
N ARG A 384 -30.07 -1.34 2.40
CA ARG A 384 -29.85 -0.28 1.41
C ARG A 384 -28.99 0.84 1.96
N ILE A 385 -28.32 1.55 1.05
CA ILE A 385 -27.71 2.85 1.32
C ILE A 385 -28.85 3.84 1.68
N HIS A 386 -28.82 4.38 2.90
CA HIS A 386 -29.75 5.40 3.36
C HIS A 386 -29.32 6.80 2.91
N SER A 387 -28.06 7.15 3.17
CA SER A 387 -27.47 8.44 2.83
C SER A 387 -26.00 8.26 2.45
N ILE A 388 -25.46 9.20 1.68
CA ILE A 388 -24.05 9.25 1.28
C ILE A 388 -23.47 10.55 1.84
N SER A 389 -22.60 10.44 2.84
CA SER A 389 -21.94 11.58 3.46
C SER A 389 -20.58 11.84 2.83
N ILE A 390 -20.38 13.07 2.35
CA ILE A 390 -19.11 13.61 1.88
C ILE A 390 -18.46 14.33 3.04
N LEU A 391 -17.25 13.91 3.42
CA LEU A 391 -16.55 14.35 4.61
C LEU A 391 -15.44 15.34 4.23
N GLY A 392 -15.72 16.62 4.43
CA GLY A 392 -14.76 17.71 4.25
C GLY A 392 -13.71 17.82 5.35
N LEU A 393 -13.83 17.02 6.40
CA LEU A 393 -12.78 16.74 7.38
C LEU A 393 -11.96 15.53 6.92
N ASN A 394 -11.55 15.51 5.66
CA ASN A 394 -10.57 14.56 5.17
C ASN A 394 -9.19 14.96 5.71
N VAL A 395 -8.88 14.50 6.93
CA VAL A 395 -7.60 14.74 7.60
C VAL A 395 -6.45 14.24 6.73
N MET A 396 -6.60 13.08 6.09
CA MET A 396 -5.61 12.50 5.18
C MET A 396 -5.26 13.47 4.03
N GLY A 397 -6.27 13.98 3.33
CA GLY A 397 -6.10 14.86 2.17
C GLY A 397 -5.85 16.35 2.47
N SER A 398 -6.06 16.81 3.71
CA SER A 398 -5.91 18.23 4.09
C SER A 398 -4.77 18.52 5.06
N GLU A 399 -4.38 17.55 5.89
CA GLU A 399 -3.27 17.68 6.83
C GLU A 399 -1.92 17.57 6.12
N SER A 400 -0.88 18.15 6.73
CA SER A 400 0.50 17.97 6.31
C SER A 400 1.41 17.86 7.51
N ILE A 401 2.37 16.94 7.50
CA ILE A 401 3.36 16.83 8.57
C ILE A 401 4.74 17.17 8.00
N GLY A 402 5.35 18.25 8.49
CA GLY A 402 6.61 18.78 7.93
C GLY A 402 6.49 19.26 6.47
N GLY A 403 5.27 19.50 5.98
CA GLY A 403 4.98 19.83 4.59
C GLY A 403 4.70 18.62 3.69
N ILE A 404 4.86 17.38 4.18
CA ILE A 404 4.52 16.14 3.46
C ILE A 404 3.04 15.82 3.73
N ARG A 405 2.33 15.28 2.73
CA ARG A 405 0.91 14.91 2.80
C ARG A 405 0.70 13.48 2.32
N ILE A 406 -0.46 12.90 2.64
CA ILE A 406 -0.96 11.71 1.96
C ILE A 406 -1.17 12.03 0.47
N ASP A 407 -1.08 11.02 -0.38
CA ASP A 407 -1.15 11.08 -1.85
C ASP A 407 -0.04 11.91 -2.53
N MET A 408 0.89 12.48 -1.77
CA MET A 408 2.04 13.20 -2.30
C MET A 408 2.98 12.22 -3.03
N SER A 409 3.31 12.54 -4.29
CA SER A 409 4.15 11.67 -5.13
C SER A 409 5.57 11.54 -4.57
N GLU A 410 6.24 10.41 -4.82
CA GLU A 410 7.64 10.18 -4.38
C GLU A 410 8.56 11.36 -4.74
N LYS A 411 8.37 11.94 -5.93
CA LYS A 411 9.14 13.11 -6.40
C LYS A 411 8.93 14.33 -5.49
N ASP A 412 7.68 14.61 -5.12
CA ASP A 412 7.33 15.78 -4.33
C ASP A 412 7.70 15.57 -2.85
N VAL A 413 7.56 14.34 -2.33
CA VAL A 413 8.07 13.93 -1.01
C VAL A 413 9.58 14.16 -0.92
N LEU A 414 10.36 13.69 -1.92
CA LEU A 414 11.81 13.92 -1.98
C LEU A 414 12.17 15.41 -2.07
N ALA A 415 11.41 16.21 -2.83
CA ALA A 415 11.64 17.65 -2.93
C ALA A 415 11.40 18.38 -1.60
N VAL A 416 10.41 17.96 -0.79
CA VAL A 416 10.20 18.49 0.57
C VAL A 416 11.35 18.08 1.50
N ILE A 417 11.78 16.82 1.45
CA ILE A 417 12.88 16.26 2.25
C ILE A 417 14.20 17.02 2.00
N GLU A 418 14.52 17.30 0.74
CA GLU A 418 15.68 18.09 0.33
C GLU A 418 15.57 19.54 0.81
N LYS A 419 14.44 20.20 0.51
CA LYS A 419 14.18 21.62 0.85
C LYS A 419 14.28 21.91 2.35
N GLU A 420 13.82 21.00 3.20
CA GLU A 420 13.71 21.19 4.65
C GLU A 420 14.90 20.61 5.45
N ASP A 421 15.93 20.07 4.78
CA ASP A 421 17.06 19.34 5.38
C ASP A 421 16.59 18.23 6.35
N MET A 422 15.70 17.36 5.88
CA MET A 422 15.22 16.21 6.69
C MET A 422 16.27 15.09 6.81
N GLY A 423 17.28 15.09 5.94
CA GLY A 423 18.37 14.11 5.92
C GLY A 423 18.17 12.99 4.91
N GLU A 424 18.98 11.94 5.05
CA GLU A 424 19.00 10.79 4.14
C GLU A 424 17.74 9.91 4.29
N VAL A 425 17.24 9.42 3.15
CA VAL A 425 16.06 8.55 3.05
C VAL A 425 16.48 7.11 2.93
N PHE A 426 16.26 6.33 4.00
CA PHE A 426 16.47 4.89 4.00
C PHE A 426 15.20 4.21 3.50
N LYS A 427 15.18 3.90 2.20
CA LYS A 427 14.09 3.12 1.59
C LYS A 427 14.22 1.65 1.99
N GLY A 428 13.20 1.12 2.65
CA GLY A 428 13.09 -0.30 2.97
C GLY A 428 12.78 -1.16 1.74
N THR A 429 12.60 -2.46 1.96
CA THR A 429 12.00 -3.34 0.95
C THR A 429 10.55 -2.96 0.73
N GLU A 430 10.14 -2.92 -0.53
CA GLU A 430 8.73 -2.88 -0.91
C GLU A 430 8.03 -4.19 -0.50
N GLN A 431 6.79 -4.10 -0.03
CA GLN A 431 6.00 -5.20 0.49
C GLN A 431 4.59 -5.12 -0.08
N HIS A 432 4.07 -6.22 -0.64
CA HIS A 432 2.68 -6.27 -1.09
C HIS A 432 1.75 -6.40 0.13
N TRP A 433 0.93 -5.38 0.38
CA TRP A 433 -0.06 -5.36 1.46
C TRP A 433 -1.34 -6.01 0.98
N GLY A 434 -1.53 -7.28 1.33
CA GLY A 434 -2.61 -8.12 0.81
C GLY A 434 -4.04 -7.68 1.17
N ALA A 435 -4.20 -6.71 2.08
CA ALA A 435 -5.48 -6.09 2.41
C ALA A 435 -5.92 -5.04 1.37
N THR A 436 -4.98 -4.22 0.86
CA THR A 436 -5.26 -3.15 -0.11
C THR A 436 -4.91 -3.54 -1.55
N GLY A 437 -3.97 -4.48 -1.73
CA GLY A 437 -3.39 -4.86 -3.02
C GLY A 437 -2.18 -4.01 -3.44
N ASP A 438 -1.77 -3.04 -2.61
CA ASP A 438 -0.67 -2.12 -2.92
C ASP A 438 0.71 -2.72 -2.64
N PHE A 439 1.71 -2.17 -3.33
CA PHE A 439 3.12 -2.40 -3.09
C PHE A 439 3.70 -1.24 -2.27
N VAL A 440 3.85 -1.46 -0.97
CA VAL A 440 4.18 -0.44 0.02
C VAL A 440 5.64 -0.53 0.44
N GLN A 441 6.34 0.59 0.34
CA GLN A 441 7.74 0.72 0.73
C GLN A 441 7.85 1.68 1.92
N LYS A 442 8.24 1.17 3.10
CA LYS A 442 8.58 2.01 4.25
C LYS A 442 9.85 2.79 3.98
N TRP A 443 9.78 4.12 4.05
CA TRP A 443 10.91 5.05 4.01
C TRP A 443 11.17 5.56 5.42
N ILE A 444 12.43 5.60 5.84
CA ILE A 444 12.83 6.04 7.18
C ILE A 444 13.83 7.19 7.05
N LEU A 445 13.63 8.27 7.80
CA LEU A 445 14.56 9.39 7.92
C LEU A 445 14.96 9.56 9.39
N PRO A 446 16.01 8.85 9.86
CA PRO A 446 16.38 8.84 11.28
C PRO A 446 16.75 10.23 11.83
N LYS A 447 17.41 11.07 11.03
CA LYS A 447 17.75 12.46 11.38
C LYS A 447 16.50 13.32 11.63
N ALA A 448 15.41 13.03 10.92
CA ALA A 448 14.13 13.72 11.06
C ALA A 448 13.18 13.05 12.06
N GLY A 449 13.43 11.81 12.51
CA GLY A 449 12.46 11.06 13.33
C GLY A 449 11.16 10.72 12.58
N LEU A 450 11.26 10.53 11.27
CA LEU A 450 10.14 10.37 10.36
C LEU A 450 10.16 8.97 9.71
N GLU A 451 9.01 8.31 9.67
CA GLU A 451 8.73 7.13 8.84
C GLU A 451 7.60 7.51 7.86
N ILE A 452 7.67 7.08 6.61
CA ILE A 452 6.64 7.30 5.58
C ILE A 452 6.41 5.97 4.88
N ASP A 453 5.17 5.50 4.80
CA ASP A 453 4.84 4.33 3.97
C ASP A 453 4.40 4.82 2.59
N MET A 454 5.11 4.36 1.55
CA MET A 454 4.98 4.83 0.17
C MET A 454 4.43 3.71 -0.72
N ALA A 455 3.19 3.84 -1.19
CA ALA A 455 2.46 2.79 -1.92
C ALA A 455 2.42 3.01 -3.43
N SER A 456 2.34 1.92 -4.19
CA SER A 456 2.01 1.93 -5.62
C SER A 456 1.15 0.73 -6.02
N ASP A 457 0.31 0.89 -7.05
CA ASP A 457 -0.59 -0.13 -7.63
C ASP A 457 0.11 -1.39 -8.17
N LYS A 458 1.44 -1.34 -8.31
CA LYS A 458 2.31 -2.41 -8.81
C LYS A 458 3.70 -2.32 -8.19
N ALA A 459 4.41 -3.44 -8.22
CA ALA A 459 5.79 -3.51 -7.78
C ALA A 459 6.68 -2.51 -8.54
N GLY A 460 7.54 -1.78 -7.82
CA GLY A 460 8.41 -0.76 -8.42
C GLY A 460 7.68 0.41 -9.10
N GLY A 461 6.36 0.52 -8.95
CA GLY A 461 5.55 1.58 -9.55
C GLY A 461 5.84 2.97 -8.97
N PRO A 462 5.36 4.05 -9.63
CA PRO A 462 5.39 5.40 -9.07
C PRO A 462 4.60 5.43 -7.76
N LYS A 463 5.23 5.91 -6.68
CA LYS A 463 4.64 5.88 -5.34
C LYS A 463 4.01 7.19 -4.92
N SER A 464 3.02 7.08 -4.03
CA SER A 464 2.51 8.17 -3.20
C SER A 464 2.59 7.79 -1.72
N ALA A 465 2.65 8.79 -0.83
CA ALA A 465 2.61 8.54 0.62
C ALA A 465 1.21 8.11 1.07
N ILE A 466 1.10 7.00 1.80
CA ILE A 466 -0.16 6.48 2.37
C ILE A 466 -0.18 6.51 3.91
N SER A 467 0.99 6.58 4.55
CA SER A 467 1.12 6.75 5.99
C SER A 467 2.32 7.66 6.30
N ILE A 468 2.24 8.42 7.40
CA ILE A 468 3.32 9.26 7.93
C ILE A 468 3.36 9.09 9.45
N THR A 469 4.47 8.61 10.00
CA THR A 469 4.71 8.49 11.45
C THR A 469 5.86 9.39 11.90
N CYS A 470 5.65 10.19 12.93
CA CYS A 470 6.62 11.13 13.48
C CYS A 470 6.89 10.86 14.97
N LYS A 471 8.17 10.69 15.31
CA LYS A 471 8.68 10.46 16.67
C LYS A 471 9.89 11.40 16.90
N PRO A 472 10.38 11.59 18.14
CA PRO A 472 11.61 12.33 18.35
C PRO A 472 12.76 11.71 17.52
N PRO A 473 13.60 12.50 16.82
CA PRO A 473 13.83 13.95 16.99
C PRO A 473 12.99 14.90 16.09
N PHE A 474 11.83 14.50 15.58
CA PHE A 474 11.02 15.33 14.67
C PHE A 474 10.75 16.74 15.19
N ARG A 475 11.16 17.75 14.39
CA ARG A 475 11.24 19.18 14.78
C ARG A 475 10.25 20.10 14.04
N TRP A 476 9.58 19.61 13.01
CA TRP A 476 8.62 20.40 12.23
C TRP A 476 7.23 20.35 12.85
N ASN A 477 6.29 21.09 12.24
CA ASN A 477 4.91 21.16 12.66
C ASN A 477 4.01 20.32 11.73
N THR A 478 2.82 20.02 12.24
CA THR A 478 1.62 19.75 11.42
C THR A 478 1.14 21.04 10.73
N GLY A 479 0.21 20.93 9.79
CA GLY A 479 -0.49 22.04 9.13
C GLY A 479 -1.29 22.90 10.10
N GLN A 480 -1.78 22.34 11.22
CA GLN A 480 -2.36 23.11 12.33
C GLN A 480 -1.32 23.72 13.28
N GLY A 481 -0.02 23.69 12.95
CA GLY A 481 1.05 24.30 13.75
C GLY A 481 1.50 23.48 14.98
N ILE A 482 0.88 22.33 15.24
CA ILE A 482 1.23 21.45 16.37
C ILE A 482 2.53 20.69 16.13
N ARG A 483 3.36 20.53 17.17
CA ARG A 483 4.64 19.82 17.15
C ARG A 483 4.77 18.82 18.29
N LEU A 484 5.74 17.89 18.19
CA LEU A 484 6.10 17.02 19.32
C LEU A 484 6.52 17.86 20.54
N GLY A 485 6.12 17.39 21.72
CA GLY A 485 6.26 18.09 22.99
C GLY A 485 5.12 19.06 23.35
N ALA A 486 4.20 19.36 22.42
CA ALA A 486 3.05 20.22 22.69
C ALA A 486 2.14 19.67 23.82
N PRO A 487 1.60 20.51 24.72
CA PRO A 487 0.65 20.07 25.75
C PRO A 487 -0.64 19.52 25.14
N LYS A 488 -1.20 18.47 25.74
CA LYS A 488 -2.45 17.84 25.25
C LYS A 488 -3.60 18.81 25.02
N ALA A 489 -3.77 19.83 25.87
CA ALA A 489 -4.81 20.84 25.71
C ALA A 489 -4.62 21.72 24.45
N GLU A 490 -3.38 22.03 24.07
CA GLU A 490 -3.05 22.78 22.85
C GLU A 490 -3.40 21.96 21.60
N VAL A 491 -3.02 20.67 21.62
CA VAL A 491 -3.32 19.72 20.53
C VAL A 491 -4.83 19.52 20.37
N ILE A 492 -5.56 19.32 21.47
CA ILE A 492 -7.03 19.18 21.44
C ILE A 492 -7.68 20.46 20.91
N ALA A 493 -7.18 21.65 21.28
CA ALA A 493 -7.73 22.91 20.77
C ALA A 493 -7.54 23.04 19.25
N ALA A 494 -6.32 22.80 18.75
CA ALA A 494 -5.98 22.87 17.32
C ALA A 494 -6.76 21.87 16.46
N TYR A 495 -7.03 20.67 16.98
CA TYR A 495 -7.77 19.62 16.27
C TYR A 495 -9.24 19.50 16.67
N SER A 496 -9.76 20.43 17.46
CA SER A 496 -11.11 20.35 18.04
C SER A 496 -12.21 20.25 16.97
N GLU A 497 -12.03 20.87 15.81
CA GLU A 497 -12.98 20.83 14.68
C GLU A 497 -13.01 19.50 13.91
N PHE A 498 -11.98 18.66 14.06
CA PHE A 498 -11.85 17.36 13.39
C PHE A 498 -12.35 16.19 14.26
N ARG A 499 -12.73 16.45 15.51
CA ARG A 499 -13.24 15.44 16.44
C ARG A 499 -14.68 15.06 16.05
N LYS A 500 -14.85 13.96 15.31
CA LYS A 500 -16.14 13.24 15.30
C LYS A 500 -16.41 12.64 16.69
N PHE A 501 -17.70 12.57 17.00
CA PHE A 501 -18.44 11.88 18.08
C PHE A 501 -17.68 11.12 19.19
N ASN A 502 -18.24 11.17 20.40
CA ASN A 502 -17.68 10.52 21.59
C ASN A 502 -17.38 9.03 21.39
N ASP A 503 -16.36 8.59 22.13
CA ASP A 503 -16.07 7.19 22.46
C ASP A 503 -15.76 6.29 21.25
N ALA A 504 -14.62 6.58 20.62
CA ALA A 504 -13.92 5.58 19.83
C ALA A 504 -13.55 4.38 20.75
N PRO A 505 -13.87 3.13 20.37
CA PRO A 505 -14.01 2.02 21.30
C PRO A 505 -12.69 1.49 21.83
N ASP A 506 -12.38 1.71 23.12
CA ASP A 506 -11.36 1.05 23.98
C ASP A 506 -9.91 0.89 23.44
N TRP A 507 -9.63 1.38 22.24
CA TRP A 507 -8.37 1.22 21.53
C TRP A 507 -7.30 2.06 22.24
N GLY A 508 -6.30 1.37 22.80
CA GLY A 508 -5.31 2.03 23.63
C GLY A 508 -5.77 2.34 25.05
N LYS A 509 -6.55 1.47 25.71
CA LYS A 509 -6.70 1.48 27.19
C LYS A 509 -5.38 1.70 27.95
N ASP A 510 -4.26 1.24 27.40
CA ASP A 510 -2.90 1.38 27.96
C ASP A 510 -2.09 2.57 27.40
N ARG A 511 -2.66 3.41 26.53
CA ARG A 511 -1.99 4.53 25.85
C ARG A 511 -2.87 5.79 25.84
N ASP A 512 -2.30 6.92 26.25
CA ASP A 512 -3.00 8.19 26.11
C ASP A 512 -2.97 8.65 24.63
N VAL A 513 -4.07 8.47 23.89
CA VAL A 513 -4.18 8.83 22.46
C VAL A 513 -5.40 9.73 22.20
N TYR A 514 -5.27 10.66 21.27
CA TYR A 514 -6.38 11.45 20.71
C TYR A 514 -6.49 11.19 19.21
N LEU A 515 -7.70 10.87 18.74
CA LEU A 515 -8.00 10.56 17.34
C LEU A 515 -8.66 11.75 16.64
N VAL A 516 -8.24 11.97 15.41
CA VAL A 516 -8.63 13.07 14.53
C VAL A 516 -9.03 12.42 13.20
N GLY A 517 -10.32 12.33 12.88
CA GLY A 517 -10.81 11.45 11.81
C GLY A 517 -11.20 10.05 12.31
N SER A 518 -10.82 8.99 11.61
CA SER A 518 -11.08 7.58 12.00
C SER A 518 -9.78 6.77 12.10
N ILE A 519 -9.86 5.55 12.64
CA ILE A 519 -8.72 4.60 12.64
C ILE A 519 -8.43 4.01 11.25
N TYR A 520 -9.34 4.13 10.28
CA TYR A 520 -9.16 3.67 8.90
C TYR A 520 -8.72 4.80 7.95
N GLY A 521 -8.74 6.04 8.43
CA GLY A 521 -8.32 7.22 7.68
C GLY A 521 -8.37 8.45 8.58
N GLY A 522 -7.22 8.83 9.12
CA GLY A 522 -7.14 9.91 10.10
C GLY A 522 -5.76 10.08 10.69
N MET A 523 -5.71 10.79 11.81
CA MET A 523 -4.49 11.06 12.55
C MET A 523 -4.63 10.64 14.02
N MET A 524 -3.67 9.85 14.50
CA MET A 524 -3.53 9.46 15.90
C MET A 524 -2.42 10.28 16.56
N LEU A 525 -2.74 10.91 17.68
CA LEU A 525 -1.85 11.78 18.44
C LEU A 525 -1.60 11.13 19.81
N THR A 526 -0.41 10.55 20.00
CA THR A 526 -0.08 9.77 21.22
C THR A 526 0.70 10.63 22.22
N PHE A 527 0.23 10.68 23.46
CA PHE A 527 0.79 11.48 24.55
C PHE A 527 1.58 10.63 25.54
N LYS A 528 2.65 11.22 26.09
CA LYS A 528 3.37 10.71 27.26
C LYS A 528 3.52 11.87 28.25
N GLN A 529 3.14 11.63 29.50
CA GLN A 529 3.19 12.65 30.57
C GLN A 529 2.48 13.97 30.18
N GLY A 530 1.32 13.86 29.50
CA GLY A 530 0.50 15.01 29.06
C GLY A 530 1.06 15.82 27.87
N LYS A 531 2.15 15.36 27.24
CA LYS A 531 2.78 16.00 26.06
C LYS A 531 2.75 15.08 24.85
N LEU A 532 2.55 15.67 23.68
CA LEU A 532 2.54 14.94 22.41
C LEU A 532 3.89 14.28 22.18
N SER A 533 3.89 12.97 21.93
CA SER A 533 5.10 12.15 21.85
C SER A 533 5.27 11.41 20.52
N GLU A 534 4.17 11.21 19.79
CA GLU A 534 4.14 10.57 18.49
C GLU A 534 2.89 11.04 17.72
N ILE A 535 3.05 11.24 16.41
CA ILE A 535 1.97 11.58 15.47
C ILE A 535 1.97 10.49 14.40
N PHE A 536 0.81 9.93 14.09
CA PHE A 536 0.59 9.06 12.94
C PHE A 536 -0.54 9.66 12.10
N LEU A 537 -0.34 9.84 10.79
CA LEU A 537 -1.36 10.19 9.81
C LEU A 537 -1.42 9.05 8.79
N GLY A 538 -2.57 8.37 8.65
CA GLY A 538 -2.68 7.17 7.83
C GLY A 538 -3.97 6.37 8.09
N ALA A 539 -4.07 5.19 7.49
CA ALA A 539 -4.92 4.11 7.98
C ALA A 539 -4.16 3.33 9.06
N ALA A 540 -4.71 3.28 10.27
CA ALA A 540 -4.06 2.72 11.47
C ALA A 540 -4.47 1.28 11.81
N SER A 541 -5.52 0.77 11.15
CA SER A 541 -6.06 -0.57 11.35
C SER A 541 -5.69 -1.46 10.16
N GLU A 542 -4.66 -2.29 10.34
CA GLU A 542 -4.21 -3.35 9.43
C GLU A 542 -3.92 -4.65 10.19
#